data_AF-A0A2E4FCN1-F1
#
_entry.id   AF-A0A2E4FCN1-F1
#
_cell.length_a   1.000
_cell.length_b   1.000
_cell.length_c   1.000
_cell.angle_alpha   90.00
_cell.angle_beta   90.00
_cell.angle_gamma   90.00
#
_symmetry.space_group_name_H-M   'P 1'
#
loop_
_entity.id
_entity.type
_entity.pdbx_description
1 polymer ?
#
loop_
_entity_poly.entity_id
_entity_poly.type
_entity_poly.pdbx_seq_one_letter_code
_entity_poly.pdbx_strand_id
1 'polypeptide(L)'
;MPQKNTTVGLFVLLASLLWASGAEVVHAKRSEPFRPPAKQTLEIRGFSKNGKEVALFVKDANRGAMFQVRKVNKNKLVKSYPVRGSEKGTWRKVRREHKIVEPLHDAPDNPRKDLTLVVTPRKGELVIQFSQGDQLKEYDRVALLEGRKGKPAKAFIKQMAWGPRGKSVAIIYHQKVKHLLVWEGDFVHTFKVKSYRLGME
;
A
#
# COMPACT_ATOMS: atom_id res chain seq x y z
N MET A 1 -18.98 -14.57 -68.78
CA MET A 1 -19.16 -13.20 -69.31
C MET A 1 -20.61 -13.07 -69.78
N PRO A 2 -21.20 -11.87 -69.81
CA PRO A 2 -20.84 -10.64 -69.07
C PRO A 2 -21.54 -10.66 -67.68
N GLN A 3 -22.02 -9.62 -66.98
CA GLN A 3 -21.92 -8.15 -67.10
C GLN A 3 -21.69 -7.53 -65.69
N LYS A 4 -22.51 -6.55 -65.26
CA LYS A 4 -22.47 -5.78 -64.00
C LYS A 4 -23.88 -5.24 -63.69
N ASN A 5 -24.17 -4.95 -62.41
CA ASN A 5 -25.11 -3.87 -62.05
C ASN A 5 -24.72 -3.18 -60.73
N THR A 6 -25.10 -1.90 -60.62
CA THR A 6 -24.49 -0.87 -59.77
C THR A 6 -25.55 0.24 -59.51
N THR A 7 -25.55 1.10 -58.48
CA THR A 7 -24.54 1.52 -57.48
C THR A 7 -25.26 2.02 -56.21
N VAL A 8 -24.53 2.26 -55.09
CA VAL A 8 -24.94 3.03 -53.88
C VAL A 8 -25.95 2.30 -52.96
N GLY A 9 -25.86 2.29 -51.62
CA GLY A 9 -24.89 2.87 -50.68
C GLY A 9 -25.58 3.70 -49.59
N LEU A 10 -25.50 3.31 -48.32
CA LEU A 10 -25.81 4.21 -47.21
C LEU A 10 -25.04 3.83 -45.93
N PHE A 11 -24.47 4.84 -45.28
CA PHE A 11 -23.84 4.75 -43.96
C PHE A 11 -24.87 4.51 -42.86
N VAL A 12 -24.59 3.57 -41.95
CA VAL A 12 -25.03 3.68 -40.55
C VAL A 12 -23.89 3.24 -39.63
N LEU A 13 -23.45 4.13 -38.73
CA LEU A 13 -22.56 3.76 -37.62
C LEU A 13 -23.32 2.90 -36.61
N LEU A 14 -22.77 1.75 -36.23
CA LEU A 14 -23.02 1.16 -34.91
C LEU A 14 -21.68 0.83 -34.23
N ALA A 15 -21.16 1.84 -33.52
CA ALA A 15 -20.13 1.64 -32.52
C ALA A 15 -20.82 1.49 -31.16
N SER A 16 -20.82 0.27 -30.59
CA SER A 16 -21.39 0.06 -29.25
C SER A 16 -20.76 -1.09 -28.47
N LEU A 17 -20.06 -0.71 -27.40
CA LEU A 17 -19.83 -1.46 -26.16
C LEU A 17 -19.13 -2.85 -26.24
N LEU A 18 -17.82 -2.82 -26.49
CA LEU A 18 -16.94 -3.71 -25.73
C LEU A 18 -16.81 -3.17 -24.30
N TRP A 19 -17.32 -3.92 -23.32
CA TRP A 19 -17.12 -3.63 -21.89
C TRP A 19 -15.63 -3.79 -21.54
N ALA A 20 -14.90 -2.67 -21.54
CA ALA A 20 -13.57 -2.61 -20.98
C ALA A 20 -13.64 -2.81 -19.46
N SER A 21 -13.36 -4.03 -19.01
CA SER A 21 -13.12 -4.32 -17.60
C SER A 21 -11.98 -3.44 -17.10
N GLY A 22 -12.25 -2.65 -16.05
CA GLY A 22 -11.34 -1.65 -15.49
C GLY A 22 -10.15 -2.22 -14.72
N ALA A 23 -9.40 -3.14 -15.34
CA ALA A 23 -8.02 -3.39 -14.97
C ALA A 23 -7.16 -2.31 -15.65
N GLU A 24 -6.69 -1.33 -14.87
CA GLU A 24 -5.58 -0.49 -15.29
C GLU A 24 -4.33 -1.37 -15.39
N VAL A 25 -4.18 -2.06 -16.52
CA VAL A 25 -2.90 -2.63 -16.92
C VAL A 25 -1.99 -1.44 -17.19
N VAL A 26 -1.19 -1.09 -16.18
CA VAL A 26 -0.11 -0.12 -16.31
C VAL A 26 0.92 -0.70 -17.27
N HIS A 27 0.67 -0.51 -18.56
CA HIS A 27 1.68 -0.71 -19.60
C HIS A 27 2.87 0.19 -19.27
N ALA A 28 3.95 -0.44 -18.81
CA ALA A 28 5.19 0.22 -18.49
C ALA A 28 5.82 0.78 -19.77
N LYS A 29 5.38 1.98 -20.18
CA LYS A 29 6.14 2.85 -21.09
C LYS A 29 7.57 2.89 -20.56
N ARG A 30 8.54 2.50 -21.40
CA ARG A 30 9.98 2.38 -21.11
C ARG A 30 10.38 3.25 -19.91
N SER A 31 10.44 2.63 -18.74
CA SER A 31 10.66 3.35 -17.49
C SER A 31 12.01 4.03 -17.54
N GLU A 32 12.07 5.28 -17.07
CA GLU A 32 13.33 5.91 -16.68
C GLU A 32 14.17 4.92 -15.84
N PRO A 33 15.51 4.95 -15.94
CA PRO A 33 16.35 4.03 -15.17
C PRO A 33 15.98 4.12 -13.69
N PHE A 34 15.48 3.00 -13.13
CA PHE A 34 14.90 2.95 -11.79
C PHE A 34 15.87 3.53 -10.77
N ARG A 35 15.61 4.77 -10.35
CA ARG A 35 16.30 5.40 -9.23
C ARG A 35 15.60 4.91 -7.98
N PRO A 36 16.21 4.03 -7.17
CA PRO A 36 15.60 3.64 -5.91
C PRO A 36 15.39 4.90 -5.04
N PRO A 37 14.32 4.97 -4.24
CA PRO A 37 14.07 6.12 -3.38
C PRO A 37 15.21 6.33 -2.37
N ALA A 38 15.27 7.48 -1.71
CA ALA A 38 16.26 7.68 -0.65
C ALA A 38 16.13 6.58 0.44
N LYS A 39 17.23 6.23 1.12
CA LYS A 39 17.16 5.34 2.29
C LYS A 39 16.25 6.00 3.32
N GLN A 40 15.08 5.41 3.52
CA GLN A 40 14.08 5.87 4.48
C GLN A 40 13.80 4.77 5.50
N THR A 41 13.61 5.18 6.75
CA THR A 41 13.08 4.32 7.81
C THR A 41 11.76 4.88 8.30
N LEU A 42 10.79 3.97 8.48
CA LEU A 42 9.42 4.30 8.86
C LEU A 42 9.07 3.63 10.20
N GLU A 43 8.17 4.25 10.95
CA GLU A 43 7.58 3.73 12.19
C GLU A 43 6.11 4.16 12.27
N ILE A 44 5.19 3.25 12.61
CA ILE A 44 3.78 3.56 12.85
C ILE A 44 3.67 4.17 14.24
N ARG A 45 3.19 5.43 14.31
CA ARG A 45 3.00 6.16 15.57
C ARG A 45 1.57 6.11 16.10
N GLY A 46 0.58 5.85 15.24
CA GLY A 46 -0.81 5.78 15.67
C GLY A 46 -1.82 5.85 14.54
N PHE A 47 -3.09 5.57 14.83
CA PHE A 47 -4.21 5.87 13.95
C PHE A 47 -5.07 6.99 14.54
N SER A 48 -5.70 7.79 13.68
CA SER A 48 -6.81 8.67 14.06
C SER A 48 -7.93 7.88 14.75
N LYS A 49 -8.66 8.50 15.70
CA LYS A 49 -9.76 7.86 16.47
C LYS A 49 -10.85 7.19 15.61
N ASN A 50 -11.00 7.59 14.34
CA ASN A 50 -11.95 7.00 13.39
C ASN A 50 -11.35 5.92 12.46
N GLY A 51 -10.03 5.66 12.54
CA GLY A 51 -9.29 4.69 11.72
C GLY A 51 -9.04 5.11 10.27
N LYS A 52 -9.44 6.32 9.83
CA LYS A 52 -9.30 6.74 8.42
C LYS A 52 -7.90 7.19 8.05
N GLU A 53 -7.12 7.64 9.03
CA GLU A 53 -5.76 8.16 8.87
C GLU A 53 -4.78 7.42 9.78
N VAL A 54 -3.58 7.15 9.27
CA VAL A 54 -2.42 6.65 10.02
C VAL A 54 -1.35 7.74 10.09
N ALA A 55 -0.73 7.88 11.25
CA ALA A 55 0.43 8.72 11.47
C ALA A 55 1.70 7.86 11.49
N LEU A 56 2.67 8.27 10.68
CA LEU A 56 3.96 7.61 10.53
C LEU A 56 5.05 8.59 10.93
N PHE A 57 6.08 8.10 11.61
CA PHE A 57 7.35 8.80 11.72
C PHE A 57 8.27 8.30 10.60
N VAL A 58 8.95 9.24 9.93
CA VAL A 58 9.78 8.96 8.76
C VAL A 58 11.13 9.67 8.93
N LYS A 59 12.21 8.91 8.88
CA LYS A 59 13.58 9.44 8.78
C LYS A 59 14.09 9.12 7.38
N ASP A 60 14.25 10.14 6.56
CA ASP A 60 14.75 10.07 5.18
C ASP A 60 16.16 10.65 5.14
N ALA A 61 17.11 9.94 4.51
CA ALA A 61 18.52 10.34 4.47
C ALA A 61 18.76 11.73 3.84
N ASN A 62 17.90 12.18 2.92
CA ASN A 62 18.04 13.43 2.19
C ASN A 62 17.15 14.56 2.77
N ARG A 63 16.09 14.20 3.51
CA ARG A 63 15.07 15.15 4.00
C ARG A 63 14.98 15.24 5.53
N GLY A 64 15.75 14.45 6.26
CA GLY A 64 15.75 14.39 7.72
C GLY A 64 14.50 13.71 8.29
N ALA A 65 14.17 14.07 9.54
CA ALA A 65 13.05 13.50 10.28
C ALA A 65 11.75 14.29 10.08
N MET A 66 10.64 13.59 9.87
CA MET A 66 9.31 14.17 9.73
C MET A 66 8.21 13.20 10.18
N PHE A 67 7.04 13.72 10.55
CA PHE A 67 5.83 12.92 10.64
C PHE A 67 5.02 13.06 9.35
N GLN A 68 4.47 11.95 8.86
CA GLN A 68 3.54 11.93 7.73
C GLN A 68 2.20 11.37 8.19
N VAL A 69 1.11 12.05 7.86
CA VAL A 69 -0.25 11.52 8.04
C VAL A 69 -0.80 11.10 6.69
N ARG A 70 -1.29 9.86 6.58
CA ARG A 70 -1.74 9.25 5.31
C ARG A 70 -3.14 8.66 5.46
N LYS A 71 -3.97 8.76 4.42
CA LYS A 71 -5.30 8.12 4.37
C LYS A 71 -5.14 6.62 4.13
N VAL A 72 -5.68 5.81 5.04
CA VAL A 72 -5.55 4.35 5.05
C VAL A 72 -6.13 3.70 3.78
N ASN A 73 -7.15 4.28 3.16
CA ASN A 73 -7.85 3.66 2.03
C ASN A 73 -7.17 3.81 0.67
N LYS A 74 -6.18 4.71 0.54
CA LYS A 74 -5.48 5.01 -0.73
C LYS A 74 -3.97 5.21 -0.54
N ASN A 75 -3.45 4.96 0.66
CA ASN A 75 -2.10 5.32 1.10
C ASN A 75 -1.70 6.80 0.80
N LYS A 76 -2.70 7.68 0.60
CA LYS A 76 -2.49 9.04 0.10
C LYS A 76 -2.01 9.94 1.24
N LEU A 77 -0.90 10.65 1.03
CA LEU A 77 -0.42 11.66 1.96
C LEU A 77 -1.50 12.75 2.17
N VAL A 78 -1.82 13.01 3.43
CA VAL A 78 -2.70 14.10 3.88
C VAL A 78 -1.85 15.33 4.17
N LYS A 79 -0.80 15.16 5.00
CA LYS A 79 0.06 16.25 5.45
C LYS A 79 1.39 15.71 5.97
N SER A 80 2.46 16.49 5.79
CA SER A 80 3.79 16.23 6.35
C SER A 80 4.16 17.32 7.35
N TYR A 81 4.86 16.92 8.41
CA TYR A 81 5.32 17.77 9.49
C TYR A 81 6.82 17.53 9.70
N PRO A 82 7.69 18.30 9.04
CA PRO A 82 9.13 18.26 9.29
C PRO A 82 9.44 18.54 10.76
N VAL A 83 10.32 17.76 11.37
CA VAL A 83 10.75 18.00 12.76
C VAL A 83 11.68 19.22 12.77
N ARG A 84 11.15 20.35 13.23
CA ARG A 84 11.90 21.60 13.45
C ARG A 84 11.95 21.84 14.96
N GLY A 85 13.07 21.51 15.58
CA GLY A 85 13.22 21.45 17.03
C GLY A 85 12.89 20.06 17.59
N SER A 86 12.13 19.97 18.69
CA SER A 86 11.89 18.68 19.35
C SER A 86 10.89 17.77 18.60
N GLU A 87 11.24 16.48 18.48
CA GLU A 87 10.34 15.45 17.97
C GLU A 87 9.05 15.39 18.80
N LYS A 88 9.16 15.40 20.14
CA LYS A 88 8.02 15.38 21.08
C LYS A 88 7.07 16.57 20.90
N GLY A 89 7.60 17.77 20.62
CA GLY A 89 6.79 18.96 20.33
C GLY A 89 6.04 18.84 19.00
N THR A 90 6.74 18.38 17.96
CA THR A 90 6.14 18.11 16.64
C THR A 90 5.07 17.03 16.74
N TRP A 91 5.34 15.94 17.48
CA TRP A 91 4.40 14.85 17.69
C TRP A 91 3.13 15.28 18.41
N ARG A 92 3.24 16.05 19.51
CA ARG A 92 2.08 16.63 20.21
C ARG A 92 1.17 17.43 19.27
N LYS A 93 1.75 18.19 18.33
CA LYS A 93 0.98 18.91 17.30
C LYS A 93 0.22 17.94 16.38
N VAL A 94 0.93 16.97 15.78
CA VAL A 94 0.35 15.96 14.88
C VAL A 94 -0.79 15.18 15.56
N ARG A 95 -0.52 14.68 16.77
CA ARG A 95 -1.48 13.90 17.57
C ARG A 95 -2.75 14.69 17.86
N ARG A 96 -2.63 15.97 18.24
CA ARG A 96 -3.76 16.87 18.50
C ARG A 96 -4.55 17.19 17.23
N GLU A 97 -3.85 17.57 16.15
CA GLU A 97 -4.47 18.04 14.90
C GLU A 97 -5.24 16.91 14.18
N HIS A 98 -4.67 15.70 14.12
CA HIS A 98 -5.28 14.53 13.46
C HIS A 98 -6.03 13.58 14.41
N LYS A 99 -6.17 13.95 15.69
CA LYS A 99 -6.85 13.15 16.74
C LYS A 99 -6.31 11.71 16.79
N ILE A 100 -4.98 11.58 16.78
CA ILE A 100 -4.28 10.29 16.79
C ILE A 100 -4.36 9.67 18.19
N VAL A 101 -4.56 8.35 18.22
CA VAL A 101 -4.60 7.53 19.43
C VAL A 101 -3.33 6.68 19.50
N GLU A 102 -2.74 6.64 20.68
CA GLU A 102 -1.60 5.82 21.10
C GLU A 102 -2.02 4.98 22.33
N PRO A 103 -1.36 3.85 22.62
CA PRO A 103 -0.39 3.16 21.76
C PRO A 103 -1.09 2.28 20.71
N LEU A 104 -0.32 1.77 19.76
CA LEU A 104 -0.69 0.60 18.98
C LEU A 104 0.31 -0.50 19.35
N HIS A 105 -0.20 -1.66 19.78
CA HIS A 105 0.66 -2.83 19.88
C HIS A 105 1.03 -3.29 18.47
N ASP A 106 2.31 -3.60 18.25
CA ASP A 106 2.73 -4.37 17.08
C ASP A 106 2.18 -5.79 17.28
N ALA A 107 1.07 -6.08 16.59
CA ALA A 107 0.23 -7.22 16.87
C ALA A 107 -0.33 -7.77 15.55
N PRO A 108 -0.17 -9.08 15.30
CA PRO A 108 -0.87 -9.72 14.18
C PRO A 108 -2.37 -9.74 14.45
N ASP A 109 -2.78 -9.97 15.70
CA ASP A 109 -4.20 -9.99 16.09
C ASP A 109 -4.82 -8.60 16.07
N ASN A 110 -6.06 -8.55 15.59
CA ASN A 110 -6.84 -7.33 15.63
C ASN A 110 -7.36 -6.99 17.05
N PRO A 111 -7.84 -5.75 17.29
CA PRO A 111 -8.31 -5.34 18.62
C PRO A 111 -9.53 -6.11 19.16
N ARG A 112 -10.18 -6.94 18.33
CA ARG A 112 -11.30 -7.81 18.71
C ARG A 112 -10.88 -9.25 18.98
N LYS A 113 -9.66 -9.63 18.59
CA LYS A 113 -9.13 -11.00 18.60
C LYS A 113 -9.96 -11.99 17.77
N ASP A 114 -10.70 -11.49 16.77
CA ASP A 114 -11.48 -12.30 15.83
C ASP A 114 -10.74 -12.52 14.48
N LEU A 115 -9.64 -11.81 14.24
CA LEU A 115 -8.80 -11.92 13.04
C LEU A 115 -7.31 -11.76 13.37
N THR A 116 -6.49 -12.66 12.83
CA THR A 116 -5.03 -12.59 12.88
C THR A 116 -4.50 -12.23 11.49
N LEU A 117 -3.74 -11.14 11.38
CA LEU A 117 -3.04 -10.71 10.17
C LEU A 117 -1.78 -11.57 9.96
N VAL A 118 -1.68 -12.19 8.79
CA VAL A 118 -0.53 -12.99 8.38
C VAL A 118 0.02 -12.39 7.08
N VAL A 119 1.34 -12.19 6.99
CA VAL A 119 1.98 -11.65 5.78
C VAL A 119 3.18 -12.51 5.43
N THR A 120 3.14 -13.16 4.25
CA THR A 120 4.16 -14.11 3.82
C THR A 120 4.83 -13.68 2.51
N PRO A 121 6.17 -13.76 2.38
CA PRO A 121 6.84 -13.53 1.11
C PRO A 121 6.65 -14.72 0.17
N ARG A 122 6.14 -14.49 -1.04
CA ARG A 122 5.87 -15.53 -2.04
C ARG A 122 6.19 -15.02 -3.45
N LYS A 123 7.08 -15.71 -4.17
CA LYS A 123 7.38 -15.49 -5.62
C LYS A 123 7.55 -14.02 -6.06
N GLY A 124 8.15 -13.17 -5.22
CA GLY A 124 8.36 -11.75 -5.55
C GLY A 124 7.25 -10.80 -5.08
N GLU A 125 6.33 -11.28 -4.26
CA GLU A 125 5.26 -10.50 -3.64
C GLU A 125 5.29 -10.71 -2.10
N LEU A 126 4.70 -9.78 -1.34
CA LEU A 126 4.15 -10.07 -0.02
C LEU A 126 2.67 -10.42 -0.20
N VAL A 127 2.28 -11.61 0.23
CA VAL A 127 0.89 -12.06 0.26
C VAL A 127 0.32 -11.76 1.64
N ILE A 128 -0.75 -10.96 1.67
CA ILE A 128 -1.44 -10.56 2.88
C ILE A 128 -2.65 -11.44 3.05
N GLN A 129 -2.75 -12.10 4.20
CA GLN A 129 -3.75 -13.10 4.53
C GLN A 129 -4.36 -12.79 5.91
N PHE A 130 -5.55 -13.30 6.16
CA PHE A 130 -6.17 -13.29 7.48
C PHE A 130 -6.50 -14.72 7.92
N SER A 131 -6.14 -15.05 9.16
CA SER A 131 -6.57 -16.26 9.84
C SER A 131 -7.81 -15.95 10.68
N GLN A 132 -8.81 -16.83 10.62
CA GLN A 132 -9.98 -16.84 11.49
C GLN A 132 -10.32 -18.29 11.85
N GLY A 133 -10.02 -18.70 13.08
CA GLY A 133 -9.94 -20.12 13.42
C GLY A 133 -8.98 -20.83 12.45
N ASP A 134 -9.42 -21.96 11.92
CA ASP A 134 -8.64 -22.79 10.98
C ASP A 134 -8.66 -22.25 9.52
N GLN A 135 -9.41 -21.18 9.23
CA GLN A 135 -9.49 -20.62 7.88
C GLN A 135 -8.44 -19.53 7.65
N LEU A 136 -7.51 -19.78 6.71
CA LEU A 136 -6.57 -18.77 6.21
C LEU A 136 -7.02 -18.28 4.82
N LYS A 137 -7.39 -17.00 4.71
CA LYS A 137 -7.88 -16.39 3.46
C LYS A 137 -6.92 -15.32 2.94
N GLU A 138 -6.57 -15.41 1.65
CA GLU A 138 -5.80 -14.37 0.96
C GLU A 138 -6.65 -13.10 0.78
N TYR A 139 -6.06 -11.93 1.07
CA TYR A 139 -6.75 -10.65 1.03
C TYR A 139 -6.12 -9.66 0.06
N ASP A 140 -4.79 -9.58 -0.01
CA ASP A 140 -4.11 -8.58 -0.86
C ASP A 140 -2.69 -9.03 -1.20
N ARG A 141 -2.09 -8.37 -2.20
CA ARG A 141 -0.71 -8.64 -2.64
C ARG A 141 0.05 -7.35 -2.84
N VAL A 142 1.30 -7.33 -2.40
CA VAL A 142 2.21 -6.20 -2.58
C VAL A 142 3.42 -6.67 -3.37
N ALA A 143 3.53 -6.25 -4.63
CA ALA A 143 4.69 -6.54 -5.45
C ALA A 143 5.99 -6.01 -4.80
N LEU A 144 7.04 -6.83 -4.80
CA LEU A 144 8.36 -6.43 -4.36
C LEU A 144 9.08 -5.69 -5.49
N LEU A 145 10.00 -4.77 -5.16
CA LEU A 145 10.85 -4.15 -6.16
C LEU A 145 11.75 -5.20 -6.81
N GLU A 146 11.94 -5.12 -8.12
CA GLU A 146 12.89 -5.98 -8.83
C GLU A 146 14.28 -5.36 -8.88
N GLY A 147 15.29 -6.19 -8.62
CA GLY A 147 16.70 -5.87 -8.81
C GLY A 147 17.20 -6.28 -10.19
N ARG A 148 18.52 -6.34 -10.35
CA ARG A 148 19.15 -6.68 -11.64
C ARG A 148 18.76 -8.11 -12.05
N LYS A 149 18.41 -8.30 -13.33
CA LYS A 149 17.93 -9.57 -13.92
C LYS A 149 16.58 -10.06 -13.36
N GLY A 150 15.65 -9.15 -13.00
CA GLY A 150 14.29 -9.50 -12.56
C GLY A 150 14.24 -10.27 -11.23
N LYS A 151 15.30 -10.22 -10.43
CA LYS A 151 15.31 -10.87 -9.11
C LYS A 151 14.57 -9.99 -8.10
N PRO A 152 13.49 -10.45 -7.45
CA PRO A 152 12.75 -9.63 -6.50
C PRO A 152 13.61 -9.29 -5.27
N ALA A 153 13.28 -8.17 -4.63
CA ALA A 153 13.87 -7.74 -3.37
C ALA A 153 13.73 -8.83 -2.30
N LYS A 154 14.71 -8.90 -1.38
CA LYS A 154 14.45 -9.54 -0.09
C LYS A 154 13.57 -8.62 0.73
N ALA A 155 12.49 -9.15 1.31
CA ALA A 155 11.58 -8.36 2.14
C ALA A 155 11.27 -9.08 3.45
N PHE A 156 11.05 -8.30 4.50
CA PHE A 156 10.54 -8.78 5.79
C PHE A 156 9.59 -7.73 6.40
N ILE A 157 8.70 -8.18 7.27
CA ILE A 157 7.77 -7.31 7.98
C ILE A 157 8.52 -6.68 9.17
N LYS A 158 8.49 -5.35 9.23
CA LYS A 158 9.16 -4.57 10.28
C LYS A 158 8.19 -4.20 11.42
N GLN A 159 6.94 -3.90 11.06
CA GLN A 159 5.90 -3.53 12.02
C GLN A 159 4.52 -3.73 11.39
N MET A 160 3.54 -4.21 12.15
CA MET A 160 2.13 -4.24 11.77
C MET A 160 1.31 -3.48 12.81
N ALA A 161 0.24 -2.83 12.38
CA ALA A 161 -0.67 -2.20 13.33
C ALA A 161 -2.10 -2.13 12.82
N TRP A 162 -3.01 -2.35 13.75
CA TRP A 162 -4.45 -2.24 13.54
C TRP A 162 -4.99 -0.88 14.00
N GLY A 163 -5.91 -0.31 13.22
CA GLY A 163 -6.69 0.84 13.66
C GLY A 163 -7.61 0.47 14.82
N PRO A 164 -8.00 1.43 15.70
CA PRO A 164 -8.67 1.19 16.98
C PRO A 164 -10.06 0.53 16.88
N ARG A 165 -10.57 0.31 15.67
CA ARG A 165 -11.85 -0.34 15.38
C ARG A 165 -11.70 -1.71 14.70
N GLY A 166 -10.48 -2.22 14.51
CA GLY A 166 -10.19 -3.47 13.80
C GLY A 166 -10.54 -3.47 12.29
N LYS A 167 -10.82 -2.30 11.70
CA LYS A 167 -11.24 -2.16 10.29
C LYS A 167 -10.18 -1.51 9.40
N SER A 168 -8.96 -1.34 9.88
CA SER A 168 -7.88 -0.61 9.22
C SER A 168 -6.56 -1.23 9.61
N VAL A 169 -5.66 -1.38 8.64
CA VAL A 169 -4.35 -2.00 8.83
C VAL A 169 -3.29 -1.11 8.19
N ALA A 170 -2.14 -1.02 8.85
CA ALA A 170 -0.90 -0.51 8.28
C ALA A 170 0.20 -1.55 8.51
N ILE A 171 0.96 -1.84 7.46
CA ILE A 171 2.10 -2.78 7.48
C ILE A 171 3.31 -1.98 7.02
N ILE A 172 4.34 -1.90 7.86
CA ILE A 172 5.68 -1.49 7.41
C ILE A 172 6.46 -2.74 7.09
N TYR A 173 6.98 -2.81 5.86
CA TYR A 173 7.89 -3.85 5.43
C TYR A 173 9.18 -3.21 4.93
N HIS A 174 10.29 -3.85 5.24
CA HIS A 174 11.61 -3.46 4.76
C HIS A 174 11.91 -4.21 3.46
N GLN A 175 12.46 -3.54 2.45
CA GLN A 175 12.99 -4.20 1.25
C GLN A 175 14.49 -3.93 1.08
N LYS A 176 15.20 -4.95 0.63
CA LYS A 176 16.62 -4.91 0.25
C LYS A 176 16.82 -5.40 -1.17
N VAL A 177 17.22 -4.50 -2.06
CA VAL A 177 17.44 -4.74 -3.49
C VAL A 177 18.94 -4.81 -3.76
N LYS A 178 19.37 -5.87 -4.47
CA LYS A 178 20.74 -5.97 -5.00
C LYS A 178 20.76 -5.45 -6.44
N HIS A 179 21.32 -4.27 -6.66
CA HIS A 179 21.67 -3.74 -7.98
C HIS A 179 23.20 -3.61 -8.11
N LEU A 180 23.70 -2.68 -8.93
CA LEU A 180 25.11 -2.24 -8.92
C LEU A 180 25.53 -1.71 -7.54
N LEU A 181 24.60 -1.08 -6.81
CA LEU A 181 24.71 -0.74 -5.40
C LEU A 181 23.62 -1.52 -4.64
N VAL A 182 23.89 -1.80 -3.36
CA VAL A 182 22.89 -2.36 -2.45
C VAL A 182 21.99 -1.23 -1.99
N TRP A 183 20.69 -1.35 -2.27
CA TRP A 183 19.69 -0.43 -1.77
C TRP A 183 18.82 -1.10 -0.70
N GLU A 184 18.46 -0.34 0.33
CA GLU A 184 17.57 -0.80 1.40
C GLU A 184 16.70 0.35 1.93
N GLY A 185 15.45 0.04 2.27
CA GLY A 185 14.51 1.03 2.78
C GLY A 185 13.17 0.45 3.18
N ASP A 186 12.49 1.17 4.06
CA ASP A 186 11.16 0.80 4.54
C ASP A 186 10.07 1.32 3.58
N PHE A 187 8.97 0.59 3.49
CA PHE A 187 7.74 0.96 2.79
C PHE A 187 6.55 0.76 3.72
N VAL A 188 5.43 1.39 3.38
CA VAL A 188 4.17 1.21 4.13
C VAL A 188 3.05 0.84 3.17
N HIS A 189 2.37 -0.28 3.46
CA HIS A 189 1.07 -0.62 2.87
C HIS A 189 -0.02 -0.28 3.87
N THR A 190 -1.13 0.28 3.40
CA THR A 190 -2.27 0.65 4.25
C THR A 190 -3.55 0.29 3.54
N PHE A 191 -4.49 -0.32 4.26
CA PHE A 191 -5.80 -0.66 3.70
C PHE A 191 -6.90 -0.71 4.76
N LYS A 192 -8.14 -0.53 4.29
CA LYS A 192 -9.33 -0.79 5.09
C LYS A 192 -9.71 -2.27 4.92
N VAL A 193 -9.91 -2.99 6.02
CA VAL A 193 -10.43 -4.37 5.98
C VAL A 193 -11.90 -4.34 5.57
N LYS A 194 -12.26 -5.23 4.65
CA LYS A 194 -13.61 -5.40 4.11
C LYS A 194 -14.09 -6.83 4.42
N SER A 195 -15.01 -6.97 5.37
CA SER A 195 -15.49 -8.28 5.89
C SER A 195 -16.02 -9.21 4.79
N TYR A 196 -16.74 -8.68 3.81
CA TYR A 196 -17.23 -9.45 2.66
C TYR A 196 -16.13 -10.14 1.84
N ARG A 197 -14.89 -9.63 1.83
CA ARG A 197 -13.76 -10.30 1.14
C ARG A 197 -13.19 -11.47 1.94
N LEU A 198 -13.53 -11.56 3.22
CA LEU A 198 -13.16 -12.65 4.13
C LEU A 198 -14.29 -13.68 4.27
N GLY A 199 -15.43 -13.48 3.61
CA GLY A 199 -16.64 -14.29 3.84
C GLY A 199 -17.17 -14.16 5.27
N MET A 200 -17.01 -12.97 5.87
CA MET A 200 -17.63 -12.61 7.15
C MET A 200 -18.81 -11.68 6.85
N GLU A 201 -20.00 -12.09 7.25
CA GLU A 201 -21.22 -11.26 7.23
C GLU A 201 -21.35 -10.46 8.54
#